data_AF-D3HRH3-F1
#
_entry.id   AF-D3HRH3-F1
#
_cell.length_a   1.000
_cell.length_b   1.000
_cell.length_c   1.000
_cell.angle_alpha   90.00
_cell.angle_beta   90.00
_cell.angle_gamma   90.00
#
_symmetry.space_group_name_H-M   'P 1'
#
loop_
_entity.id
_entity.type
_entity.pdbx_description
1 polymer ?
#
loop_
_entity_poly.entity_id
_entity_poly.type
_entity_poly.pdbx_seq_one_letter_code
_entity_poly.pdbx_strand_id
1 'polypeptide(L)'
;MFRYEAPNPYNNEGSFFSFLTSSSVSSSHKIGKLVVPAQSREPKTIGEMTLNQFAHTNGLVIQGGYVGTHDSAVLDTIELKPKTESNSSLGNQHFIIKFNGNGMFYQDVLHDFAYDANKLNVTIIGFNYRGVGNSKKTPETFQDLVTDGIAQVQRLLDSGIDSKKITLDGLSLGGGVATMVASHFHKIGKPVYLWNDRSFASISKAAAGVIAPEIDNIFGETLSTSFEYTSWSLMKPAGWDVNVAKAYNEIADEYKNHMYVAKKSALSCGDGVIAHRASLHEGVKQDEKKRGISTAHKVYAQNGFFGGGHNMSRSDLVSAENTSLTGQDQFDNFIRNHTNYSF
;
A
#
# COMPACT_ATOMS: atom_id res chain seq x y z
N MET A 1 -4.15 -32.43 -6.72
CA MET A 1 -4.32 -31.06 -7.27
C MET A 1 -5.71 -30.61 -6.87
N PHE A 2 -5.85 -30.04 -5.67
CA PHE A 2 -7.13 -29.51 -5.17
C PHE A 2 -7.01 -27.99 -5.21
N ARG A 3 -7.77 -27.34 -6.09
CA ARG A 3 -8.02 -25.90 -5.99
C ARG A 3 -8.99 -25.72 -4.85
N TYR A 4 -8.60 -24.97 -3.83
CA TYR A 4 -9.52 -24.49 -2.81
C TYR A 4 -10.38 -23.40 -3.45
N GLU A 5 -11.55 -23.78 -3.97
CA GLU A 5 -12.61 -22.85 -4.32
C GLU A 5 -13.48 -22.66 -3.06
N ALA A 6 -13.28 -21.54 -2.36
CA ALA A 6 -14.19 -21.15 -1.29
C ALA A 6 -15.58 -20.84 -1.91
N PRO A 7 -16.69 -21.23 -1.26
CA PRO A 7 -18.02 -20.92 -1.75
C PRO A 7 -18.24 -19.41 -1.80
N ASN A 8 -18.64 -18.89 -2.96
CA ASN A 8 -19.04 -17.49 -3.17
C ASN A 8 -20.40 -17.24 -2.49
N PRO A 9 -20.49 -16.41 -1.42
CA PRO A 9 -21.73 -16.17 -0.71
C PRO A 9 -22.70 -15.19 -1.42
N TYR A 10 -22.34 -14.67 -2.61
CA TYR A 10 -23.12 -13.62 -3.30
C TYR A 10 -23.78 -14.07 -4.61
N ASN A 11 -24.23 -15.32 -4.68
CA ASN A 11 -25.24 -15.71 -5.67
C ASN A 11 -26.64 -15.43 -5.10
N ASN A 12 -27.09 -14.18 -5.16
CA ASN A 12 -28.52 -13.88 -5.26
C ASN A 12 -28.70 -12.57 -6.03
N GLU A 13 -29.49 -12.67 -7.10
CA GLU A 13 -29.68 -11.69 -8.16
C GLU A 13 -30.41 -10.41 -7.74
N GLY A 14 -30.18 -9.32 -8.46
CA GLY A 14 -30.96 -8.08 -8.37
C GLY A 14 -30.39 -6.93 -9.20
N SER A 15 -30.57 -7.00 -10.52
CA SER A 15 -30.25 -5.98 -11.52
C SER A 15 -30.79 -4.58 -11.17
N PHE A 16 -29.94 -3.54 -11.23
CA PHE A 16 -30.37 -2.19 -11.61
C PHE A 16 -29.16 -1.37 -12.11
N PHE A 17 -29.29 -0.79 -13.31
CA PHE A 17 -28.32 0.01 -14.09
C PHE A 17 -27.34 -0.74 -15.01
N SER A 18 -27.87 -1.21 -16.14
CA SER A 18 -27.16 -1.11 -17.41
C SER A 18 -27.61 0.18 -18.11
N PHE A 19 -26.66 1.04 -18.46
CA PHE A 19 -26.64 2.00 -19.57
C PHE A 19 -25.68 3.13 -19.16
N LEU A 20 -24.47 3.11 -19.71
CA LEU A 20 -23.79 4.26 -20.36
C LEU A 20 -22.41 3.86 -20.90
N THR A 21 -22.21 4.16 -22.19
CA THR A 21 -20.95 4.37 -22.95
C THR A 21 -19.99 3.20 -23.18
N SER A 22 -20.07 2.57 -24.35
CA SER A 22 -19.16 1.51 -24.81
C SER A 22 -17.81 1.98 -25.38
N SER A 23 -17.59 3.29 -25.55
CA SER A 23 -16.33 3.84 -26.09
C SER A 23 -15.31 4.25 -25.02
N SER A 24 -15.75 4.60 -23.80
CA SER A 24 -14.88 5.01 -22.68
C SER A 24 -14.29 3.83 -21.89
N VAL A 25 -15.03 2.72 -21.81
CA VAL A 25 -14.64 1.49 -21.08
C VAL A 25 -13.36 0.85 -21.67
N SER A 26 -13.14 0.98 -22.99
CA SER A 26 -11.93 0.47 -23.64
C SER A 26 -10.67 1.27 -23.25
N SER A 27 -10.80 2.58 -23.04
CA SER A 27 -9.67 3.44 -22.66
C SER A 27 -9.33 3.36 -21.18
N SER A 28 -10.33 3.36 -20.28
CA SER A 28 -10.09 3.26 -18.83
C SER A 28 -9.40 1.94 -18.46
N HIS A 29 -9.84 0.84 -19.06
CA HIS A 29 -9.24 -0.48 -18.84
C HIS A 29 -7.77 -0.56 -19.28
N LYS A 30 -7.42 0.05 -20.43
CA LYS A 30 -6.03 0.12 -20.91
C LYS A 30 -5.17 0.98 -19.97
N ILE A 31 -5.70 2.10 -19.49
CA ILE A 31 -5.02 2.96 -18.51
C ILE A 31 -4.81 2.21 -17.20
N GLY A 32 -5.80 1.44 -16.73
CA GLY A 32 -5.66 0.63 -15.53
C GLY A 32 -4.50 -0.37 -15.60
N LYS A 33 -4.33 -1.05 -16.75
CA LYS A 33 -3.18 -1.94 -16.99
C LYS A 33 -1.84 -1.20 -17.04
N LEU A 34 -1.85 0.07 -17.41
CA LEU A 34 -0.66 0.91 -17.41
C LEU A 34 -0.25 1.34 -16.00
N VAL A 35 -1.22 1.75 -15.19
CA VAL A 35 -1.00 2.21 -13.81
C VAL A 35 -0.68 1.04 -12.89
N VAL A 36 -1.30 -0.12 -13.14
CA VAL A 36 -1.12 -1.35 -12.36
C VAL A 36 -0.55 -2.45 -13.29
N PRO A 37 0.75 -2.38 -13.64
CA PRO A 37 1.40 -3.31 -14.56
C PRO A 37 1.51 -4.74 -14.01
N ALA A 38 1.33 -4.94 -12.70
CA ALA A 38 1.25 -6.27 -12.09
C ALA A 38 0.10 -7.11 -12.66
N GLN A 39 -0.91 -6.51 -13.28
CA GLN A 39 -1.98 -7.22 -14.00
C GLN A 39 -1.46 -8.05 -15.18
N SER A 40 -0.32 -7.68 -15.75
CA SER A 40 0.29 -8.35 -16.92
C SER A 40 1.42 -9.31 -16.52
N ARG A 41 1.66 -9.49 -15.22
CA ARG A 41 2.69 -10.39 -14.69
C ARG A 41 2.02 -11.65 -14.14
N GLU A 42 2.70 -12.77 -14.30
CA GLU A 42 2.31 -14.00 -13.60
C GLU A 42 2.77 -13.91 -12.13
N PRO A 43 1.87 -14.15 -11.15
CA PRO A 43 2.27 -14.21 -9.75
C PRO A 43 3.23 -15.39 -9.53
N LYS A 44 4.13 -15.26 -8.56
CA LYS A 44 4.88 -16.43 -8.09
C LYS A 44 3.90 -17.44 -7.50
N THR A 45 3.78 -18.60 -8.13
CA THR A 45 2.99 -19.70 -7.59
C THR A 45 3.68 -20.24 -6.34
N ILE A 46 3.08 -20.01 -5.17
CA ILE A 46 3.52 -20.62 -3.93
C ILE A 46 2.63 -21.82 -3.69
N GLY A 47 3.18 -23.03 -3.87
CA GLY A 47 2.45 -24.27 -3.61
C GLY A 47 2.06 -24.36 -2.13
N GLU A 48 0.94 -25.02 -1.83
CA GLU A 48 0.43 -25.16 -0.46
C GLU A 48 1.43 -25.83 0.49
N MET A 49 2.12 -26.87 0.02
CA MET A 49 3.20 -27.53 0.78
C MET A 49 4.32 -26.55 1.13
N THR A 50 4.68 -25.66 0.19
CA THR A 50 5.68 -24.61 0.39
C THR A 50 5.19 -23.55 1.38
N LEU A 51 3.91 -23.18 1.34
CA LEU A 51 3.33 -22.20 2.26
C LEU A 51 3.23 -22.76 3.68
N ASN A 52 2.84 -24.03 3.85
CA ASN A 52 2.80 -24.68 5.15
C ASN A 52 4.20 -24.84 5.75
N GLN A 53 5.19 -25.19 4.93
CA GLN A 53 6.58 -25.23 5.37
C GLN A 53 7.07 -23.83 5.77
N PHE A 54 6.75 -22.80 4.99
CA PHE A 54 7.06 -21.41 5.32
C PHE A 54 6.41 -20.97 6.63
N ALA A 55 5.11 -21.26 6.83
CA ALA A 55 4.38 -20.97 8.06
C ALA A 55 5.03 -21.66 9.27
N HIS A 56 5.34 -22.95 9.15
CA HIS A 56 5.98 -23.73 10.20
C HIS A 56 7.34 -23.15 10.60
N THR A 57 8.22 -22.91 9.62
CA THR A 57 9.57 -22.38 9.84
C THR A 57 9.56 -21.00 10.48
N ASN A 58 8.55 -20.18 10.20
CA ASN A 58 8.43 -18.83 10.75
C ASN A 58 7.54 -18.77 12.01
N GLY A 59 7.05 -19.88 12.53
CA GLY A 59 6.20 -19.87 13.73
C GLY A 59 4.84 -19.21 13.54
N LEU A 60 4.31 -19.25 12.32
CA LEU A 60 3.06 -18.59 11.93
C LEU A 60 1.91 -19.58 11.72
N VAL A 61 0.70 -19.05 11.80
CA VAL A 61 -0.51 -19.59 11.17
C VAL A 61 -0.78 -18.72 9.96
N ILE A 62 -0.88 -19.34 8.78
CA ILE A 62 -1.13 -18.63 7.52
C ILE A 62 -2.44 -19.10 6.94
N GLN A 63 -3.29 -18.15 6.55
CA GLN A 63 -4.57 -18.43 5.92
C GLN A 63 -4.73 -17.61 4.63
N GLY A 64 -4.96 -18.28 3.51
CA GLY A 64 -5.36 -17.65 2.25
C GLY A 64 -6.89 -17.54 2.16
N GLY A 65 -7.38 -16.59 1.37
CA GLY A 65 -8.80 -16.41 1.13
C GLY A 65 -9.12 -15.36 0.08
N TYR A 66 -10.41 -15.12 -0.10
CA TYR A 66 -10.91 -14.10 -1.01
C TYR A 66 -11.78 -13.10 -0.27
N VAL A 67 -11.65 -11.82 -0.63
CA VAL A 67 -12.48 -10.73 -0.10
C VAL A 67 -13.27 -10.11 -1.23
N GLY A 68 -14.59 -10.07 -1.08
CA GLY A 68 -15.49 -9.36 -2.00
C GLY A 68 -15.51 -7.87 -1.69
N THR A 69 -15.54 -7.06 -2.75
CA THR A 69 -15.76 -5.62 -2.67
C THR A 69 -17.24 -5.30 -2.94
N HIS A 70 -17.71 -4.12 -2.50
CA HIS A 70 -19.11 -3.71 -2.71
C HIS A 70 -19.49 -3.59 -4.20
N ASP A 71 -18.51 -3.38 -5.08
CA ASP A 71 -18.67 -3.33 -6.52
C ASP A 71 -18.30 -4.65 -7.21
N SER A 72 -18.34 -5.76 -6.47
CA SER A 72 -18.19 -7.15 -6.96
C SER A 72 -16.83 -7.52 -7.56
N ALA A 73 -15.76 -6.74 -7.32
CA ALA A 73 -14.41 -7.27 -7.47
C ALA A 73 -14.11 -8.29 -6.36
N VAL A 74 -13.20 -9.22 -6.65
CA VAL A 74 -12.78 -10.28 -5.72
C VAL A 74 -11.28 -10.20 -5.53
N LEU A 75 -10.82 -10.13 -4.28
CA LEU A 75 -9.42 -9.88 -3.94
C LEU A 75 -8.78 -11.12 -3.33
N ASP A 76 -7.71 -11.63 -3.95
CA ASP A 76 -6.83 -12.65 -3.40
C ASP A 76 -6.07 -12.08 -2.19
N THR A 77 -6.28 -12.69 -1.03
CA THR A 77 -5.86 -12.18 0.27
C THR A 77 -5.16 -13.27 1.08
N ILE A 78 -4.16 -12.89 1.86
CA ILE A 78 -3.45 -13.75 2.79
C ILE A 78 -3.36 -13.10 4.16
N GLU A 79 -3.46 -13.92 5.20
CA GLU A 79 -3.27 -13.52 6.59
C GLU A 79 -2.12 -14.30 7.19
N LEU A 80 -1.18 -13.61 7.81
CA LEU A 80 -0.03 -14.17 8.51
C LEU A 80 -0.15 -13.78 9.97
N LYS A 81 -0.35 -14.78 10.82
CA LYS A 81 -0.61 -14.59 12.23
C LYS A 81 0.42 -15.32 13.10
N PRO A 82 1.08 -14.65 14.05
CA PRO A 82 1.91 -15.32 15.03
C PRO A 82 1.10 -16.36 15.83
N LYS A 83 1.71 -17.52 16.12
CA LYS A 83 1.05 -18.55 16.95
C LYS A 83 0.63 -18.03 18.33
N THR A 84 1.39 -17.09 18.88
CA THR A 84 1.09 -16.39 20.15
C THR A 84 -0.22 -15.60 20.07
N GLU A 85 -0.39 -14.81 19.01
CA GLU A 85 -1.61 -14.03 18.79
C GLU A 85 -2.81 -14.91 18.42
N SER A 86 -2.56 -16.09 17.85
CA SER A 86 -3.62 -17.07 17.49
C SER A 86 -4.43 -17.54 18.69
N ASN A 87 -3.86 -17.46 19.89
CA ASN A 87 -4.53 -17.84 21.14
C ASN A 87 -5.27 -16.67 21.81
N SER A 88 -5.10 -15.43 21.32
CA SER A 88 -5.77 -14.26 21.86
C SER A 88 -7.19 -14.13 21.30
N SER A 89 -8.12 -13.60 22.10
CA SER A 89 -9.46 -13.25 21.61
C SER A 89 -9.37 -12.24 20.45
N LEU A 90 -10.29 -12.33 19.49
CA LEU A 90 -10.23 -11.55 18.25
C LEU A 90 -10.16 -10.03 18.50
N GLY A 91 -10.91 -9.50 19.48
CA GLY A 91 -10.89 -8.07 19.83
C GLY A 91 -9.59 -7.56 20.44
N ASN A 92 -8.70 -8.45 20.90
CA ASN A 92 -7.40 -8.07 21.46
C ASN A 92 -6.27 -8.07 20.43
N GLN A 93 -6.54 -8.56 19.21
CA GLN A 93 -5.56 -8.68 18.14
C GLN A 93 -5.36 -7.33 17.45
N HIS A 94 -4.17 -7.12 16.91
CA HIS A 94 -3.87 -5.95 16.10
C HIS A 94 -3.60 -6.38 14.67
N PHE A 95 -4.04 -5.56 13.72
CA PHE A 95 -3.99 -5.88 12.30
C PHE A 95 -3.19 -4.83 11.56
N ILE A 96 -2.29 -5.27 10.70
CA ILE A 96 -1.64 -4.40 9.71
C ILE A 96 -2.03 -4.88 8.32
N ILE A 97 -2.71 -4.03 7.57
CA ILE A 97 -3.08 -4.29 6.18
C ILE A 97 -2.01 -3.69 5.28
N LYS A 98 -1.39 -4.53 4.46
CA LYS A 98 -0.28 -4.19 3.57
C LYS A 98 -0.79 -3.81 2.19
N PHE A 99 -0.54 -2.56 1.80
CA PHE A 99 -0.89 -2.02 0.50
C PHE A 99 0.33 -2.05 -0.42
N ASN A 100 0.26 -2.91 -1.43
CA ASN A 100 1.37 -3.16 -2.35
C ASN A 100 1.73 -1.91 -3.19
N GLY A 101 3.01 -1.77 -3.48
CA GLY A 101 3.53 -0.77 -4.42
C GLY A 101 3.18 -1.09 -5.87
N ASN A 102 3.54 -0.16 -6.76
CA ASN A 102 3.35 -0.36 -8.19
C ASN A 102 4.13 -1.60 -8.65
N GLY A 103 3.48 -2.48 -9.41
CA GLY A 103 4.13 -3.67 -9.97
C GLY A 103 4.38 -4.79 -8.97
N MET A 104 3.81 -4.75 -7.75
CA MET A 104 4.07 -5.76 -6.72
C MET A 104 2.90 -6.73 -6.55
N PHE A 105 3.24 -7.95 -6.14
CA PHE A 105 2.34 -8.94 -5.59
C PHE A 105 2.58 -9.07 -4.09
N TYR A 106 1.57 -9.42 -3.30
CA TYR A 106 1.83 -9.74 -1.88
C TYR A 106 2.79 -10.93 -1.75
N GLN A 107 2.76 -11.85 -2.72
CA GLN A 107 3.62 -13.03 -2.80
C GLN A 107 5.11 -12.67 -2.87
N ASP A 108 5.45 -11.49 -3.40
CA ASP A 108 6.85 -11.05 -3.54
C ASP A 108 7.48 -10.64 -2.21
N VAL A 109 6.68 -10.36 -1.18
CA VAL A 109 7.12 -9.75 0.09
C VAL A 109 6.69 -10.54 1.33
N LEU A 110 6.38 -11.83 1.18
CA LEU A 110 5.93 -12.66 2.30
C LEU A 110 6.95 -12.79 3.43
N HIS A 111 8.25 -12.75 3.12
CA HIS A 111 9.30 -12.77 4.14
C HIS A 111 9.24 -11.52 5.03
N ASP A 112 9.00 -10.34 4.44
CA ASP A 112 8.85 -9.09 5.19
C ASP A 112 7.57 -9.12 6.04
N PHE A 113 6.49 -9.70 5.51
CA PHE A 113 5.25 -9.87 6.28
C PHE A 113 5.43 -10.81 7.47
N ALA A 114 6.15 -11.93 7.27
CA ALA A 114 6.46 -12.86 8.36
C ALA A 114 7.36 -12.23 9.41
N TYR A 115 8.34 -11.42 9.00
CA TYR A 115 9.18 -10.65 9.90
C TYR A 115 8.35 -9.70 10.76
N ASP A 116 7.52 -8.85 10.14
CA ASP A 116 6.69 -7.87 10.84
C ASP A 116 5.68 -8.55 11.77
N ALA A 117 5.00 -9.59 11.31
CA ALA A 117 4.03 -10.36 12.10
C ALA A 117 4.65 -10.81 13.42
N ASN A 118 5.81 -11.48 13.36
CA ASN A 118 6.48 -12.02 14.53
C ASN A 118 7.11 -10.92 15.40
N LYS A 119 7.77 -9.94 14.78
CA LYS A 119 8.49 -8.86 15.47
C LYS A 119 7.55 -7.98 16.29
N LEU A 120 6.36 -7.71 15.75
CA LEU A 120 5.35 -6.82 16.33
C LEU A 120 4.26 -7.59 17.08
N ASN A 121 4.21 -8.92 16.91
CA ASN A 121 3.16 -9.78 17.45
C ASN A 121 1.75 -9.31 17.02
N VAL A 122 1.59 -9.14 15.71
CA VAL A 122 0.36 -8.65 15.05
C VAL A 122 0.00 -9.50 13.84
N THR A 123 -1.26 -9.44 13.41
CA THR A 123 -1.73 -10.14 12.22
C THR A 123 -1.48 -9.27 11.00
N ILE A 124 -0.70 -9.78 10.05
CA ILE A 124 -0.43 -9.11 8.78
C ILE A 124 -1.40 -9.61 7.72
N ILE A 125 -2.09 -8.67 7.07
CA ILE A 125 -2.99 -8.94 5.94
C ILE A 125 -2.32 -8.42 4.67
N GLY A 126 -1.99 -9.34 3.76
CA GLY A 126 -1.59 -9.03 2.40
C GLY A 126 -2.74 -9.24 1.44
N PHE A 127 -2.85 -8.44 0.39
CA PHE A 127 -3.82 -8.68 -0.67
C PHE A 127 -3.30 -8.18 -2.02
N ASN A 128 -3.80 -8.76 -3.09
CA ASN A 128 -3.58 -8.26 -4.44
C ASN A 128 -4.75 -7.36 -4.85
N TYR A 129 -4.46 -6.18 -5.40
CA TYR A 129 -5.49 -5.33 -6.01
C TYR A 129 -6.27 -6.09 -7.08
N ARG A 130 -7.49 -5.63 -7.37
CA ARG A 130 -8.29 -6.18 -8.47
C ARG A 130 -7.46 -6.29 -9.75
N GLY A 131 -7.50 -7.46 -10.38
CA GLY A 131 -6.82 -7.74 -11.65
C GLY A 131 -5.37 -8.16 -11.50
N VAL A 132 -4.82 -8.14 -10.28
CA VAL A 132 -3.47 -8.61 -9.98
C VAL A 132 -3.53 -10.02 -9.40
N GLY A 133 -2.71 -10.93 -9.93
CA GLY A 133 -2.62 -12.30 -9.44
C GLY A 133 -3.95 -13.04 -9.61
N ASN A 134 -4.48 -13.63 -8.53
CA ASN A 134 -5.78 -14.31 -8.60
C ASN A 134 -6.97 -13.37 -8.39
N SER A 135 -6.75 -12.09 -8.05
CA SER A 135 -7.83 -11.10 -7.90
C SER A 135 -8.54 -10.85 -9.23
N LYS A 136 -9.84 -10.55 -9.18
CA LYS A 136 -10.73 -10.40 -10.35
C LYS A 136 -11.11 -8.95 -10.58
N LYS A 137 -11.54 -8.67 -11.82
CA LYS A 137 -11.81 -7.34 -12.42
C LYS A 137 -10.55 -6.50 -12.62
N THR A 138 -10.57 -5.58 -13.58
CA THR A 138 -9.46 -4.63 -13.80
C THR A 138 -9.86 -3.29 -13.19
N PRO A 139 -8.94 -2.56 -12.56
CA PRO A 139 -9.22 -1.22 -12.08
C PRO A 139 -9.36 -0.28 -13.28
N GLU A 140 -10.40 0.53 -13.28
CA GLU A 140 -10.68 1.57 -14.25
C GLU A 140 -10.37 2.97 -13.72
N THR A 141 -10.37 3.14 -12.39
CA THR A 141 -10.06 4.40 -11.70
C THR A 141 -9.16 4.17 -10.49
N PHE A 142 -8.59 5.25 -9.94
CA PHE A 142 -7.88 5.14 -8.65
C PHE A 142 -8.84 4.75 -7.51
N GLN A 143 -10.09 5.20 -7.58
CA GLN A 143 -11.10 4.90 -6.58
C GLN A 143 -11.38 3.41 -6.47
N ASP A 144 -11.19 2.64 -7.53
CA ASP A 144 -11.32 1.18 -7.50
C ASP A 144 -10.29 0.53 -6.59
N LEU A 145 -9.05 1.03 -6.59
CA LEU A 145 -8.00 0.56 -5.68
C LEU A 145 -8.30 0.97 -4.23
N VAL A 146 -8.88 2.15 -4.03
CA VAL A 146 -9.36 2.59 -2.71
C VAL A 146 -10.50 1.70 -2.23
N THR A 147 -11.43 1.33 -3.11
CA THR A 147 -12.51 0.37 -2.82
C THR A 147 -11.97 -0.98 -2.39
N ASP A 148 -10.90 -1.47 -3.03
CA ASP A 148 -10.25 -2.72 -2.62
C ASP A 148 -9.73 -2.65 -1.18
N GLY A 149 -9.07 -1.54 -0.83
CA GLY A 149 -8.58 -1.30 0.52
C GLY A 149 -9.69 -1.13 1.55
N ILE A 150 -10.78 -0.43 1.19
CA ILE A 150 -11.96 -0.28 2.06
C ILE A 150 -12.54 -1.65 2.41
N ALA A 151 -12.63 -2.58 1.46
CA ALA A 151 -13.14 -3.93 1.72
C ALA A 151 -12.28 -4.70 2.75
N GLN A 152 -10.95 -4.52 2.71
CA GLN A 152 -10.04 -5.13 3.67
C GLN A 152 -10.20 -4.58 5.10
N VAL A 153 -10.47 -3.28 5.25
CA VAL A 153 -10.76 -2.70 6.57
C VAL A 153 -12.16 -3.08 7.03
N GLN A 154 -13.15 -2.97 6.14
CA GLN A 154 -14.55 -3.17 6.46
C GLN A 154 -14.82 -4.58 6.97
N ARG A 155 -14.21 -5.63 6.39
CA ARG A 155 -14.38 -7.01 6.88
C ARG A 155 -13.89 -7.21 8.32
N LEU A 156 -12.88 -6.47 8.76
CA LEU A 156 -12.41 -6.51 10.15
C LEU A 156 -13.40 -5.79 11.07
N LEU A 157 -13.89 -4.62 10.66
CA LEU A 157 -14.90 -3.87 11.40
C LEU A 157 -16.20 -4.67 11.54
N ASP A 158 -16.63 -5.35 10.49
CA ASP A 158 -17.82 -6.23 10.48
C ASP A 158 -17.63 -7.45 11.39
N SER A 159 -16.38 -7.88 11.59
CA SER A 159 -16.00 -8.93 12.55
C SER A 159 -15.87 -8.41 13.99
N GLY A 160 -16.21 -7.15 14.25
CA GLY A 160 -16.19 -6.53 15.58
C GLY A 160 -14.83 -6.02 16.03
N ILE A 161 -13.83 -5.92 15.14
CA ILE A 161 -12.54 -5.32 15.44
C ILE A 161 -12.70 -3.79 15.60
N ASP A 162 -12.14 -3.23 16.67
CA ASP A 162 -12.05 -1.78 16.84
C ASP A 162 -11.14 -1.18 15.75
N SER A 163 -11.57 -0.08 15.11
CA SER A 163 -10.78 0.59 14.07
C SER A 163 -9.39 1.01 14.56
N LYS A 164 -9.23 1.29 15.86
CA LYS A 164 -7.95 1.63 16.49
C LYS A 164 -7.00 0.43 16.61
N LYS A 165 -7.44 -0.79 16.30
CA LYS A 165 -6.61 -2.00 16.21
C LYS A 165 -6.12 -2.25 14.79
N ILE A 166 -6.45 -1.38 13.83
CA ILE A 166 -6.13 -1.53 12.42
C ILE A 166 -5.12 -0.46 12.00
N THR A 167 -4.00 -0.89 11.43
CA THR A 167 -3.03 -0.03 10.75
C THR A 167 -3.02 -0.33 9.26
N LEU A 168 -2.98 0.71 8.44
CA LEU A 168 -2.76 0.64 7.01
C LEU A 168 -1.30 0.96 6.75
N ASP A 169 -0.55 0.02 6.17
CA ASP A 169 0.86 0.20 5.81
C ASP A 169 0.99 0.09 4.29
N GLY A 170 1.35 1.18 3.63
CA GLY A 170 1.39 1.23 2.17
C GLY A 170 2.69 1.80 1.62
N LEU A 171 3.25 1.10 0.62
CA LEU A 171 4.45 1.52 -0.11
C LEU A 171 4.07 2.16 -1.44
N SER A 172 4.69 3.29 -1.81
CA SER A 172 4.59 3.86 -3.16
C SER A 172 3.13 4.11 -3.58
N LEU A 173 2.64 3.50 -4.67
CA LEU A 173 1.21 3.48 -5.05
C LEU A 173 0.30 3.06 -3.88
N GLY A 174 0.67 1.99 -3.18
CA GLY A 174 -0.06 1.51 -2.01
C GLY A 174 -0.10 2.50 -0.86
N GLY A 175 0.92 3.32 -0.66
CA GLY A 175 0.89 4.41 0.32
C GLY A 175 -0.18 5.46 -0.02
N GLY A 176 -0.31 5.79 -1.31
CA GLY A 176 -1.35 6.69 -1.80
C GLY A 176 -2.75 6.12 -1.58
N VAL A 177 -2.94 4.84 -1.92
CA VAL A 177 -4.22 4.14 -1.72
C VAL A 177 -4.56 4.05 -0.22
N ALA A 178 -3.63 3.58 0.62
CA ALA A 178 -3.79 3.49 2.07
C ALA A 178 -4.18 4.83 2.70
N THR A 179 -3.59 5.95 2.22
CA THR A 179 -3.93 7.29 2.68
C THR A 179 -5.38 7.66 2.37
N MET A 180 -5.85 7.36 1.17
CA MET A 180 -7.24 7.63 0.79
C MET A 180 -8.22 6.76 1.58
N VAL A 181 -7.87 5.50 1.85
CA VAL A 181 -8.65 4.60 2.71
C VAL A 181 -8.70 5.12 4.14
N ALA A 182 -7.56 5.51 4.73
CA ALA A 182 -7.52 6.08 6.08
C ALA A 182 -8.37 7.36 6.18
N SER A 183 -8.26 8.27 5.20
CA SER A 183 -9.07 9.50 5.13
C SER A 183 -10.57 9.17 5.08
N HIS A 184 -10.99 8.15 4.32
CA HIS A 184 -12.38 7.69 4.29
C HIS A 184 -12.87 7.25 5.68
N PHE A 185 -12.10 6.39 6.36
CA PHE A 185 -12.49 5.87 7.67
C PHE A 185 -12.49 6.93 8.78
N HIS A 186 -11.59 7.92 8.72
CA HIS A 186 -11.62 9.09 9.61
C HIS A 186 -12.89 9.93 9.41
N LYS A 187 -13.34 10.15 8.16
CA LYS A 187 -14.56 10.92 7.85
C LYS A 187 -15.84 10.29 8.37
N ILE A 188 -15.89 8.95 8.46
CA ILE A 188 -17.05 8.23 8.98
C ILE A 188 -16.94 7.89 10.48
N GLY A 189 -16.00 8.51 11.19
CA GLY A 189 -15.86 8.36 12.64
C GLY A 189 -15.29 7.01 13.10
N LYS A 190 -14.57 6.31 12.23
CA LYS A 190 -13.91 5.02 12.52
C LYS A 190 -12.40 5.10 12.26
N PRO A 191 -11.64 5.94 12.99
CA PRO A 191 -10.26 6.22 12.65
C PRO A 191 -9.40 4.95 12.71
N VAL A 192 -8.56 4.78 11.70
CA VAL A 192 -7.50 3.76 11.59
C VAL A 192 -6.14 4.43 11.56
N TYR A 193 -5.07 3.69 11.89
CA TYR A 193 -3.71 4.18 11.80
C TYR A 193 -3.16 4.07 10.36
N LEU A 194 -2.24 4.95 9.99
CA LEU A 194 -1.61 5.02 8.67
C LEU A 194 -0.09 5.13 8.78
N TRP A 195 0.60 4.21 8.13
CA TRP A 195 2.00 4.35 7.77
C TRP A 195 2.12 4.48 6.25
N ASN A 196 2.49 5.67 5.78
CA ASN A 196 2.72 5.94 4.36
C ASN A 196 4.22 5.86 4.03
N ASP A 197 4.62 4.81 3.33
CA ASP A 197 6.01 4.55 2.98
C ASP A 197 6.33 5.02 1.55
N ARG A 198 7.18 6.06 1.44
CA ARG A 198 7.77 6.55 0.17
C ARG A 198 6.73 6.75 -0.95
N SER A 199 5.62 7.41 -0.63
CA SER A 199 4.56 7.70 -1.61
C SER A 199 4.64 9.13 -2.18
N PHE A 200 3.64 9.48 -2.99
CA PHE A 200 3.51 10.74 -3.71
C PHE A 200 2.42 11.64 -3.12
N ALA A 201 2.53 12.94 -3.35
CA ALA A 201 1.51 13.93 -2.97
C ALA A 201 0.28 13.89 -3.89
N SER A 202 0.48 13.53 -5.16
CA SER A 202 -0.58 13.22 -6.13
C SER A 202 -0.01 12.43 -7.30
N ILE A 203 -0.87 11.70 -8.02
CA ILE A 203 -0.45 10.98 -9.24
C ILE A 203 0.04 11.97 -10.30
N SER A 204 -0.63 13.12 -10.46
CA SER A 204 -0.14 14.22 -11.32
C SER A 204 1.31 14.60 -11.03
N LYS A 205 1.65 14.79 -9.76
CA LYS A 205 2.96 15.27 -9.36
C LYS A 205 4.01 14.17 -9.55
N ALA A 206 3.68 12.92 -9.22
CA ALA A 206 4.55 11.78 -9.47
C ALA A 206 4.91 11.66 -10.95
N ALA A 207 3.91 11.73 -11.84
CA ALA A 207 4.11 11.69 -13.28
C ALA A 207 4.90 12.90 -13.81
N ALA A 208 4.60 14.12 -13.37
CA ALA A 208 5.36 15.32 -13.73
C ALA A 208 6.83 15.26 -13.23
N GLY A 209 7.05 14.58 -12.11
CA GLY A 209 8.35 14.24 -11.54
C GLY A 209 9.23 13.44 -12.49
N VAL A 210 8.64 12.53 -13.27
CA VAL A 210 9.29 11.69 -14.28
C VAL A 210 9.64 12.48 -15.55
N ILE A 211 8.81 13.46 -15.94
CA ILE A 211 8.92 14.18 -17.22
C ILE A 211 9.95 15.33 -17.20
N ALA A 212 10.22 15.97 -16.05
CA ALA A 212 11.30 16.96 -15.98
C ALA A 212 12.58 16.29 -15.48
N PRO A 213 13.61 16.11 -16.33
CA PRO A 213 14.84 15.43 -15.97
C PRO A 213 15.71 16.36 -15.13
N GLU A 214 15.57 16.28 -13.81
CA GLU A 214 16.73 16.51 -12.94
C GLU A 214 17.47 15.17 -12.81
N ILE A 215 18.79 15.24 -12.66
CA ILE A 215 19.81 14.21 -13.01
C ILE A 215 19.80 12.98 -12.06
N ASP A 216 18.64 12.52 -11.58
CA ASP A 216 18.53 11.42 -10.60
C ASP A 216 17.57 10.29 -10.99
N ASN A 217 16.90 10.36 -12.15
CA ASN A 217 15.97 9.32 -12.62
C ASN A 217 16.70 8.23 -13.44
N ILE A 218 17.54 7.41 -12.82
CA ILE A 218 18.20 6.27 -13.49
C ILE A 218 17.18 5.18 -13.92
N PHE A 219 15.96 5.17 -13.37
CA PHE A 219 14.84 4.33 -13.82
C PHE A 219 13.74 5.10 -14.54
N GLY A 220 14.03 6.34 -14.94
CA GLY A 220 13.15 7.13 -15.78
C GLY A 220 12.72 6.38 -17.03
N GLU A 221 13.51 5.44 -17.57
CA GLU A 221 13.11 4.67 -18.75
C GLU A 221 11.90 3.75 -18.49
N THR A 222 11.77 3.06 -17.37
CA THR A 222 10.67 2.08 -17.19
C THR A 222 9.32 2.74 -16.90
N LEU A 223 9.31 3.88 -16.20
CA LEU A 223 8.10 4.69 -15.99
C LEU A 223 7.84 5.68 -17.13
N SER A 224 8.85 6.23 -17.81
CA SER A 224 8.64 7.12 -18.97
C SER A 224 8.26 6.38 -20.25
N THR A 225 8.70 5.13 -20.45
CA THR A 225 8.24 4.31 -21.59
C THR A 225 6.83 3.78 -21.40
N SER A 226 6.35 3.64 -20.16
CA SER A 226 4.95 3.30 -19.90
C SER A 226 4.08 4.57 -19.90
N PHE A 227 4.53 5.67 -19.30
CA PHE A 227 3.80 6.93 -19.31
C PHE A 227 4.32 7.87 -20.41
N GLU A 228 4.05 7.54 -21.67
CA GLU A 228 4.12 8.55 -22.73
C GLU A 228 3.23 9.75 -22.35
N TYR A 229 3.65 10.97 -22.69
CA TYR A 229 2.90 12.22 -22.45
C TYR A 229 1.43 12.17 -22.92
N THR A 230 1.13 11.30 -23.89
CA THR A 230 -0.19 10.96 -24.44
C THR A 230 -1.11 10.21 -23.45
N SER A 231 -0.57 9.46 -22.50
CA SER A 231 -1.34 8.75 -21.48
C SER A 231 -1.92 9.69 -20.41
N TRP A 232 -1.25 10.81 -20.12
CA TRP A 232 -1.61 11.71 -19.04
C TRP A 232 -2.90 12.51 -19.27
N SER A 233 -3.08 13.06 -20.49
CA SER A 233 -4.30 13.78 -20.87
C SER A 233 -5.55 12.89 -20.79
N LEU A 234 -5.37 11.56 -20.77
CA LEU A 234 -6.42 10.57 -20.62
C LEU A 234 -6.61 10.11 -19.17
N MET A 235 -5.57 10.13 -18.32
CA MET A 235 -5.63 9.66 -16.94
C MET A 235 -6.47 10.53 -16.01
N LYS A 236 -6.30 11.87 -16.11
CA LYS A 236 -7.09 12.82 -15.32
C LYS A 236 -8.59 12.69 -15.56
N PRO A 237 -9.10 12.75 -16.80
CA PRO A 237 -10.52 12.54 -17.05
C PRO A 237 -10.98 11.10 -16.76
N ALA A 238 -10.08 10.11 -16.81
CA ALA A 238 -10.38 8.73 -16.41
C ALA A 238 -10.37 8.49 -14.88
N GLY A 239 -10.27 9.54 -14.04
CA GLY A 239 -10.40 9.41 -12.58
C GLY A 239 -9.18 8.77 -11.89
N TRP A 240 -8.00 8.83 -12.52
CA TRP A 240 -6.75 8.34 -11.92
C TRP A 240 -5.99 9.40 -11.13
N ASP A 241 -6.33 10.67 -11.25
CA ASP A 241 -5.66 11.72 -10.47
C ASP A 241 -6.34 11.93 -9.11
N VAL A 242 -5.57 11.83 -8.04
CA VAL A 242 -6.01 12.04 -6.66
C VAL A 242 -5.04 12.92 -5.90
N ASN A 243 -5.56 13.73 -4.96
CA ASN A 243 -4.77 14.58 -4.09
C ASN A 243 -4.51 13.88 -2.75
N VAL A 244 -3.47 13.03 -2.73
CA VAL A 244 -3.07 12.26 -1.55
C VAL A 244 -2.64 13.18 -0.40
N ALA A 245 -1.91 14.26 -0.68
CA ALA A 245 -1.49 15.21 0.35
C ALA A 245 -2.67 15.89 1.06
N LYS A 246 -3.72 16.25 0.31
CA LYS A 246 -4.96 16.77 0.91
C LYS A 246 -5.61 15.73 1.81
N ALA A 247 -5.78 14.49 1.32
CA ALA A 247 -6.36 13.41 2.12
C ALA A 247 -5.52 13.09 3.37
N TYR A 248 -4.20 13.14 3.27
CA TYR A 248 -3.29 12.97 4.41
C TYR A 248 -3.49 14.05 5.46
N ASN A 249 -3.66 15.32 5.06
CA ASN A 249 -3.89 16.43 5.99
C ASN A 249 -5.27 16.36 6.70
N GLU A 250 -6.23 15.64 6.14
CA GLU A 250 -7.55 15.40 6.75
C GLU A 250 -7.53 14.32 7.84
N ILE A 251 -6.48 13.49 7.89
CA ILE A 251 -6.29 12.48 8.95
C ILE A 251 -5.68 13.17 10.17
N ALA A 252 -6.16 12.85 11.38
CA ALA A 252 -5.57 13.39 12.61
C ALA A 252 -4.11 12.93 12.81
N ASP A 253 -3.25 13.81 13.33
CA ASP A 253 -1.78 13.61 13.29
C ASP A 253 -1.31 12.43 14.13
N GLU A 254 -1.99 12.15 15.23
CA GLU A 254 -1.69 11.02 16.11
C GLU A 254 -1.96 9.65 15.47
N TYR A 255 -2.66 9.62 14.31
CA TYR A 255 -2.96 8.39 13.59
C TYR A 255 -2.06 8.15 12.38
N LYS A 256 -1.14 9.06 12.05
CA LYS A 256 -0.42 8.97 10.77
C LYS A 256 1.06 9.30 10.90
N ASN A 257 1.86 8.58 10.14
CA ASN A 257 3.25 8.90 9.86
C ASN A 257 3.57 8.63 8.40
N HIS A 258 4.59 9.31 7.86
CA HIS A 258 5.10 9.02 6.53
C HIS A 258 6.62 8.98 6.49
N MET A 259 7.17 8.18 5.58
CA MET A 259 8.62 8.05 5.38
C MET A 259 9.01 8.49 3.97
N TYR A 260 10.16 9.15 3.84
CA TYR A 260 10.71 9.53 2.55
C TYR A 260 12.23 9.38 2.51
N VAL A 261 12.75 9.03 1.33
CA VAL A 261 14.19 8.95 1.10
C VAL A 261 14.72 10.31 0.67
N ALA A 262 15.63 10.86 1.46
CA ALA A 262 16.35 12.07 1.11
C ALA A 262 17.67 11.74 0.41
N LYS A 263 18.11 12.68 -0.44
CA LYS A 263 19.46 12.67 -1.00
C LYS A 263 20.43 13.21 0.05
N LYS A 264 21.52 12.49 0.32
CA LYS A 264 22.59 12.90 1.26
C LYS A 264 23.54 13.91 0.63
N SER A 265 23.96 13.63 -0.59
CA SER A 265 24.93 14.39 -1.37
C SER A 265 24.64 14.25 -2.86
N ALA A 266 25.26 15.08 -3.70
CA ALA A 266 25.13 14.99 -5.16
C ALA A 266 25.42 13.58 -5.71
N LEU A 267 26.25 12.80 -5.03
CA LEU A 267 26.68 11.45 -5.41
C LEU A 267 25.83 10.32 -4.80
N SER A 268 24.98 10.61 -3.82
CA SER A 268 24.10 9.59 -3.21
C SER A 268 22.83 9.40 -4.02
N CYS A 269 22.31 8.17 -4.06
CA CYS A 269 20.99 7.90 -4.63
C CYS A 269 19.90 8.40 -3.66
N GLY A 270 18.97 9.22 -4.18
CA GLY A 270 17.72 9.55 -3.49
C GLY A 270 16.72 8.40 -3.56
N ASP A 271 15.43 8.71 -3.53
CA ASP A 271 14.35 7.72 -3.69
C ASP A 271 14.52 6.91 -4.99
N GLY A 272 14.71 7.57 -6.13
CA GLY A 272 14.99 6.90 -7.41
C GLY A 272 13.76 6.46 -8.20
N VAL A 273 12.55 6.59 -7.63
CA VAL A 273 11.27 6.34 -8.31
C VAL A 273 10.34 7.55 -8.20
N ILE A 274 10.11 8.04 -6.98
CA ILE A 274 9.33 9.24 -6.71
C ILE A 274 10.27 10.43 -6.54
N ALA A 275 10.26 11.32 -7.53
CA ALA A 275 11.03 12.56 -7.45
C ALA A 275 10.68 13.33 -6.18
N HIS A 276 11.67 13.94 -5.52
CA HIS A 276 11.48 14.61 -4.23
C HIS A 276 10.29 15.58 -4.24
N ARG A 277 10.24 16.51 -5.22
CA ARG A 277 9.15 17.47 -5.45
C ARG A 277 7.74 16.88 -5.58
N ALA A 278 7.66 15.60 -5.92
CA ALA A 278 6.42 14.85 -6.09
C ALA A 278 6.04 14.00 -4.89
N SER A 279 6.96 13.79 -3.95
CA SER A 279 6.76 13.01 -2.74
C SER A 279 5.62 13.55 -1.87
N LEU A 280 5.00 12.68 -1.09
CA LEU A 280 4.02 13.09 -0.09
C LEU A 280 4.60 14.15 0.86
N HIS A 281 5.84 13.94 1.30
CA HIS A 281 6.58 14.86 2.17
C HIS A 281 6.56 16.30 1.63
N GLU A 282 6.93 16.49 0.36
CA GLU A 282 6.91 17.81 -0.27
C GLU A 282 5.49 18.39 -0.38
N GLY A 283 4.47 17.54 -0.51
CA GLY A 283 3.06 17.94 -0.54
C GLY A 283 2.52 18.43 0.80
N VAL A 284 3.04 17.95 1.93
CA VAL A 284 2.49 18.23 3.27
C VAL A 284 3.38 19.15 4.11
N LYS A 285 4.67 19.27 3.80
CA LYS A 285 5.67 19.99 4.63
C LYS A 285 5.28 21.41 5.01
N GLN A 286 4.58 22.15 4.14
CA GLN A 286 4.21 23.53 4.41
C GLN A 286 3.08 23.62 5.44
N ASP A 287 2.11 22.70 5.37
CA ASP A 287 1.02 22.60 6.35
C ASP A 287 1.57 22.15 7.71
N GLU A 288 2.42 21.13 7.72
CA GLU A 288 3.09 20.65 8.93
C GLU A 288 3.89 21.76 9.61
N LYS A 289 4.70 22.51 8.84
CA LYS A 289 5.45 23.66 9.33
C LYS A 289 4.54 24.74 9.91
N LYS A 290 3.42 25.04 9.26
CA LYS A 290 2.44 26.03 9.74
C LYS A 290 1.79 25.62 11.06
N ARG A 291 1.57 24.32 11.26
CA ARG A 291 0.95 23.73 12.46
C ARG A 291 1.96 23.42 13.57
N GLY A 292 3.25 23.50 13.30
CA GLY A 292 4.31 23.19 14.27
C GLY A 292 4.41 21.69 14.59
N ILE A 293 4.05 20.83 13.65
CA ILE A 293 4.08 19.37 13.79
C ILE A 293 5.10 18.76 12.82
N SER A 294 5.46 17.49 13.04
CA SER A 294 6.22 16.70 12.08
C SER A 294 5.78 15.24 12.15
N THR A 295 5.18 14.75 11.08
CA THR A 295 4.86 13.31 10.91
C THR A 295 5.84 12.60 9.96
N ALA A 296 6.83 13.35 9.46
CA ALA A 296 7.81 12.91 8.49
C ALA A 296 8.97 12.16 9.14
N HIS A 297 9.30 11.01 8.56
CA HIS A 297 10.47 10.20 8.86
C HIS A 297 11.45 10.30 7.70
N LYS A 298 12.52 11.07 7.90
CA LYS A 298 13.59 11.22 6.91
C LYS A 298 14.53 10.03 7.01
N VAL A 299 14.80 9.37 5.89
CA VAL A 299 15.77 8.29 5.80
C VAL A 299 16.66 8.43 4.57
N TYR A 300 17.71 7.63 4.51
CA TYR A 300 18.68 7.65 3.43
C TYR A 300 19.08 6.21 3.03
N ALA A 301 19.30 6.01 1.73
CA ALA A 301 19.84 4.77 1.19
C ALA A 301 21.30 4.57 1.60
N GLN A 302 21.65 3.37 2.08
CA GLN A 302 23.04 3.00 2.37
C GLN A 302 23.82 2.55 1.13
N ASN A 303 23.17 1.86 0.18
CA ASN A 303 23.80 1.30 -1.01
C ASN A 303 22.92 1.58 -2.25
N GLY A 304 23.38 2.46 -3.13
CA GLY A 304 22.62 2.98 -4.28
C GLY A 304 22.53 2.04 -5.50
N PHE A 305 22.39 0.74 -5.32
CA PHE A 305 22.30 -0.20 -6.44
C PHE A 305 20.85 -0.36 -6.92
N PHE A 306 20.63 -0.25 -8.25
CA PHE A 306 19.36 -0.39 -8.99
C PHE A 306 18.07 0.11 -8.29
N GLY A 307 17.65 1.34 -8.60
CA GLY A 307 16.31 1.87 -8.25
C GLY A 307 16.28 2.89 -7.11
N GLY A 308 17.43 3.24 -6.56
CA GLY A 308 17.54 4.17 -5.42
C GLY A 308 16.95 3.60 -4.13
N GLY A 309 16.78 4.46 -3.13
CA GLY A 309 16.22 4.06 -1.83
C GLY A 309 14.75 3.62 -1.88
N HIS A 310 14.04 3.76 -2.99
CA HIS A 310 12.61 3.42 -3.10
C HIS A 310 12.32 1.94 -2.96
N ASN A 311 13.18 1.10 -3.55
CA ASN A 311 12.99 -0.35 -3.57
C ASN A 311 13.78 -1.06 -2.45
N MET A 312 14.53 -0.30 -1.65
CA MET A 312 15.26 -0.85 -0.50
C MET A 312 14.30 -1.30 0.59
N SER A 313 14.67 -2.34 1.33
CA SER A 313 13.95 -2.70 2.55
C SER A 313 14.05 -1.56 3.57
N ARG A 314 13.10 -1.46 4.50
CA ARG A 314 13.16 -0.44 5.55
C ARG A 314 14.38 -0.59 6.46
N SER A 315 14.86 -1.82 6.64
CA SER A 315 16.09 -2.11 7.39
C SER A 315 17.35 -1.59 6.71
N ASP A 316 17.35 -1.45 5.38
CA ASP A 316 18.51 -0.93 4.64
C ASP A 316 18.49 0.61 4.51
N LEU A 317 17.42 1.25 4.99
CA LEU A 317 17.28 2.71 5.05
C LEU A 317 17.66 3.21 6.44
N VAL A 318 18.55 4.19 6.53
CA VAL A 318 18.99 4.76 7.82
C VAL A 318 18.49 6.18 8.02
N SER A 319 18.13 6.50 9.26
CA SER A 319 17.58 7.81 9.64
C SER A 319 18.61 8.95 9.63
N ALA A 320 19.88 8.66 9.89
CA ALA A 320 20.98 9.59 9.71
C ALA A 320 22.30 8.86 9.43
N GLU A 321 23.29 9.61 8.92
CA GLU A 321 24.68 9.13 8.89
C GLU A 321 25.14 8.90 10.32
N ASN A 322 25.62 7.69 10.60
CA ASN A 322 26.12 7.24 11.91
C ASN A 322 25.07 6.93 12.99
N THR A 323 23.80 6.74 12.62
CA THR A 323 22.80 6.15 13.52
C THR A 323 22.57 4.68 13.20
N SER A 324 22.34 3.86 14.22
CA SER A 324 21.79 2.50 14.06
C SER A 324 20.29 2.48 13.80
N LEU A 325 19.61 3.62 13.91
CA LEU A 325 18.17 3.73 13.69
C LEU A 325 17.84 3.66 12.20
N THR A 326 17.12 2.60 11.83
CA THR A 326 16.65 2.31 10.48
C THR A 326 15.22 2.81 10.23
N GLY A 327 14.77 2.78 8.98
CA GLY A 327 13.37 2.99 8.64
C GLY A 327 12.46 1.93 9.26
N GLN A 328 12.99 0.70 9.48
CA GLN A 328 12.25 -0.36 10.17
C GLN A 328 12.04 0.01 11.64
N ASP A 329 13.05 0.56 12.31
CA ASP A 329 12.91 0.99 13.71
C ASP A 329 11.86 2.10 13.88
N GLN A 330 11.79 3.03 12.92
CA GLN A 330 10.77 4.08 12.91
C GLN A 330 9.37 3.51 12.74
N PHE A 331 9.20 2.54 11.84
CA PHE A 331 7.94 1.82 11.65
C PHE A 331 7.56 1.03 12.91
N ASP A 332 8.48 0.23 13.46
CA ASP A 332 8.26 -0.56 14.67
C ASP A 332 7.83 0.31 15.86
N ASN A 333 8.48 1.47 16.03
CA ASN A 333 8.14 2.42 17.08
C ASN A 333 6.74 3.00 16.88
N PHE A 334 6.37 3.35 15.64
CA PHE A 334 5.01 3.81 15.34
C PHE A 334 3.97 2.76 15.71
N ILE A 335 4.19 1.49 15.34
CA ILE A 335 3.28 0.38 15.70
C ILE A 335 3.18 0.21 17.22
N ARG A 336 4.31 0.06 17.90
CA ARG A 336 4.35 -0.16 19.36
C ARG A 336 3.71 0.97 20.15
N ASN A 337 3.82 2.20 19.67
CA ASN A 337 3.24 3.36 20.33
C ASN A 337 1.71 3.39 20.34
N HIS A 338 1.01 2.53 19.61
CA HIS A 338 -0.45 2.45 19.69
C HIS A 338 -0.98 1.05 19.99
N THR A 339 -0.16 0.01 19.85
CA THR A 339 -0.52 -1.32 20.36
C THR A 339 -0.40 -1.44 21.88
N ASN A 340 0.51 -0.68 22.50
CA ASN A 340 0.77 -0.75 23.95
C ASN A 340 -0.16 0.11 24.83
N TYR A 341 -1.03 0.97 24.26
CA TYR A 341 -1.93 1.84 25.03
C TYR A 341 -3.30 1.21 25.36
N SER A 342 -3.38 -0.13 25.40
CA SER A 342 -4.57 -0.82 25.91
C SER A 342 -4.42 -1.02 27.42
N PHE A 343 -4.64 0.05 28.20
CA PHE A 343 -4.81 0.00 29.66
C PHE A 343 -6.28 0.05 30.05
#